data_AF-A0A926ANA2-F1
#
_entry.id   AF-A0A926ANA2-F1
#
_cell.length_a   1.000
_cell.length_b   1.000
_cell.length_c   1.000
_cell.angle_alpha   90.00
_cell.angle_beta   90.00
_cell.angle_gamma   90.00
#
_symmetry.space_group_name_H-M   'P 1'
#
loop_
_entity.id
_entity.type
_entity.pdbx_description
1 polymer ?
#
loop_
_entity_poly.entity_id
_entity_poly.type
_entity_poly.pdbx_seq_one_letter_code
_entity_poly.pdbx_strand_id
1 'polypeptide(L)'
;MKKIYLLTYFLLVSLCLQTFAQQSPNRVSRETEVNALPFDPQHKPFYHGVASGDPLADKVIIWTRVTPDQDQTISVTYTVATDVAFNNIVSSGTVTTDLNKDYTVKVDVSGLQANTVYYYSFFALGRRSMIGKTRTATTGNSLNEVLKFAVVSCANYEGGFFSAFSRIADRKDLNAVIHLGDYLYEYAPGTYKNAGITDTSRKNEPAKEIITKADYRTRYSLYRLDKDLQKAHQQHAFITIWDDHESTNDSYKDGAENHQANEGNWEERKNIAKEIYYEWMPIRGTHTTTKLYRNNSYGSLLDLTLLDTRLEGRVEPPANFDTPDDPANPRQMLGQEQYNWFTTQLKNSTARWRVIGNQIIFSNTNLGFAATTPTGSPAPTDINAIRGVENLFIDNWESYPV
;
A
#
# COMPACT_ATOMS: atom_id res chain seq x y z
N MET A 1 -34.86 -66.40 -41.63
CA MET A 1 -34.59 -66.67 -40.19
C MET A 1 -34.15 -65.35 -39.56
N LYS A 2 -35.07 -64.66 -38.85
CA LYS A 2 -35.01 -64.41 -37.38
C LYS A 2 -33.82 -63.51 -37.00
N LYS A 3 -33.92 -62.28 -36.45
CA LYS A 3 -34.92 -61.44 -35.73
C LYS A 3 -34.40 -59.97 -35.83
N ILE A 4 -35.17 -58.95 -36.24
CA ILE A 4 -36.16 -58.11 -35.50
C ILE A 4 -35.56 -57.07 -34.52
N TYR A 5 -35.50 -55.82 -35.01
CA TYR A 5 -35.98 -54.51 -34.50
C TYR A 5 -35.69 -53.97 -33.07
N LEU A 6 -35.74 -52.62 -33.01
CA LEU A 6 -35.86 -51.66 -31.88
C LEU A 6 -34.52 -51.19 -31.27
N LEU A 7 -34.15 -49.91 -31.17
CA LEU A 7 -34.92 -48.66 -31.15
C LEU A 7 -34.01 -47.48 -31.58
N THR A 8 -34.41 -46.74 -32.62
CA THR A 8 -34.00 -45.35 -32.86
C THR A 8 -34.99 -44.42 -32.16
N TYR A 9 -34.50 -43.23 -31.76
CA TYR A 9 -35.21 -42.10 -31.13
C TYR A 9 -35.52 -42.21 -29.62
N PHE A 10 -34.62 -41.67 -28.79
CA PHE A 10 -34.86 -40.58 -27.82
C PHE A 10 -33.67 -40.52 -26.84
N LEU A 11 -32.73 -39.59 -27.06
CA LEU A 11 -32.19 -38.73 -26.00
C LEU A 11 -31.30 -37.66 -26.64
N LEU A 12 -31.97 -36.58 -27.04
CA LEU A 12 -31.37 -35.30 -27.43
C LEU A 12 -31.27 -34.39 -26.18
N VAL A 13 -30.91 -34.97 -25.03
CA VAL A 13 -30.81 -34.28 -23.74
C VAL A 13 -29.61 -34.84 -22.99
N SER A 14 -28.81 -33.93 -22.42
CA SER A 14 -27.60 -34.17 -21.64
C SER A 14 -26.28 -34.16 -22.43
N LEU A 15 -26.13 -33.22 -23.38
CA LEU A 15 -24.85 -32.52 -23.43
C LEU A 15 -24.87 -31.52 -22.27
N CYS A 16 -24.08 -31.82 -21.26
CA CYS A 16 -23.85 -30.96 -20.12
C CYS A 16 -23.51 -29.54 -20.61
N LEU A 17 -24.43 -28.62 -20.35
CA LEU A 17 -24.09 -27.23 -20.05
C LEU A 17 -23.19 -27.24 -18.81
N GLN A 18 -21.91 -27.52 -18.99
CA GLN A 18 -20.90 -26.91 -18.15
C GLN A 18 -20.55 -25.59 -18.81
N THR A 19 -21.36 -24.58 -18.48
CA THR A 19 -20.91 -23.21 -18.50
C THR A 19 -19.63 -23.15 -17.67
N PHE A 20 -18.48 -23.17 -18.34
CA PHE A 20 -17.29 -22.54 -17.76
C PHE A 20 -17.65 -21.07 -17.63
N ALA A 21 -18.23 -20.70 -16.49
CA ALA A 21 -18.17 -19.33 -16.02
C ALA A 21 -16.69 -19.04 -15.87
N GLN A 22 -16.12 -18.39 -16.89
CA GLN A 22 -14.80 -17.81 -16.86
C GLN A 22 -14.85 -16.80 -15.71
N GLN A 23 -14.46 -17.21 -14.51
CA GLN A 23 -14.29 -16.30 -13.39
C GLN A 23 -13.28 -15.25 -13.86
N SER A 24 -13.75 -14.02 -14.05
CA SER A 24 -12.89 -12.91 -14.39
C SER A 24 -11.76 -12.86 -13.35
N PRO A 25 -10.48 -13.02 -13.74
CA PRO A 25 -9.33 -13.04 -12.82
C PRO A 25 -9.05 -11.64 -12.20
N ASN A 26 -10.02 -10.74 -12.26
CA ASN A 26 -9.94 -9.34 -11.85
C ASN A 26 -10.78 -9.04 -10.61
N ARG A 27 -11.60 -9.98 -10.12
CA ARG A 27 -12.57 -9.73 -9.05
C ARG A 27 -12.17 -10.44 -7.76
N VAL A 28 -12.23 -9.70 -6.65
CA VAL A 28 -12.47 -10.30 -5.33
C VAL A 28 -13.91 -10.84 -5.33
N SER A 29 -14.09 -12.11 -5.72
CA SER A 29 -15.42 -12.69 -5.86
C SER A 29 -16.11 -12.73 -4.50
N ARG A 30 -17.39 -12.37 -4.45
CA ARG A 30 -18.22 -12.54 -3.25
C ARG A 30 -18.68 -13.98 -3.06
N GLU A 31 -18.49 -14.86 -4.05
CA GLU A 31 -19.33 -16.07 -4.21
C GLU A 31 -18.59 -17.41 -4.42
N THR A 32 -17.27 -17.48 -4.26
CA THR A 32 -16.60 -18.77 -4.02
C THR A 32 -15.68 -18.59 -2.83
N GLU A 33 -16.07 -19.19 -1.69
CA GLU A 33 -15.52 -19.01 -0.33
C GLU A 33 -15.99 -17.73 0.42
N VAL A 34 -17.30 -17.60 0.62
CA VAL A 34 -17.97 -16.50 1.36
C VAL A 34 -17.66 -16.48 2.87
N ASN A 35 -16.58 -17.13 3.32
CA ASN A 35 -16.14 -17.14 4.72
C ASN A 35 -14.71 -16.60 4.93
N ALA A 36 -13.98 -16.15 3.89
CA ALA A 36 -12.57 -15.77 4.04
C ALA A 36 -12.34 -14.31 4.49
N LEU A 37 -13.07 -13.33 3.93
CA LEU A 37 -12.87 -11.90 4.23
C LEU A 37 -13.92 -11.33 5.21
N PRO A 38 -13.51 -10.57 6.24
CA PRO A 38 -14.40 -10.11 7.32
C PRO A 38 -15.20 -8.84 6.95
N PHE A 39 -16.05 -8.92 5.92
CA PHE A 39 -16.90 -7.81 5.50
C PHE A 39 -17.95 -7.43 6.55
N ASP A 40 -18.05 -6.15 6.91
CA ASP A 40 -19.14 -5.62 7.76
C ASP A 40 -20.35 -5.18 6.92
N PRO A 41 -21.52 -5.86 7.02
CA PRO A 41 -22.71 -5.50 6.25
C PRO A 41 -23.20 -4.06 6.46
N GLN A 42 -22.88 -3.43 7.59
CA GLN A 42 -23.26 -2.05 7.87
C GLN A 42 -22.56 -1.06 6.93
N HIS A 43 -21.41 -1.44 6.37
CA HIS A 43 -20.65 -0.61 5.44
C HIS A 43 -21.01 -0.84 3.98
N LYS A 44 -21.92 -1.77 3.63
CA LYS A 44 -22.35 -1.98 2.23
C LYS A 44 -22.82 -0.64 1.61
N PRO A 45 -22.37 -0.26 0.40
CA PRO A 45 -21.43 -0.95 -0.49
C PRO A 45 -19.95 -0.56 -0.31
N PHE A 46 -19.64 0.33 0.62
CA PHE A 46 -18.31 0.87 0.93
C PHE A 46 -17.60 0.09 2.05
N TYR A 47 -17.49 -1.23 1.90
CA TYR A 47 -16.95 -2.11 2.96
C TYR A 47 -15.53 -1.73 3.43
N HIS A 48 -14.72 -1.16 2.54
CA HIS A 48 -13.32 -0.75 2.80
C HIS A 48 -13.19 0.68 3.35
N GLY A 49 -14.32 1.28 3.73
CA GLY A 49 -14.41 2.61 4.28
C GLY A 49 -14.01 3.70 3.28
N VAL A 50 -13.39 4.75 3.80
CA VAL A 50 -12.89 5.89 3.03
C VAL A 50 -11.44 6.15 3.41
N ALA A 51 -10.70 6.86 2.56
CA ALA A 51 -9.35 7.33 2.86
C ALA A 51 -9.11 8.69 2.21
N SER A 52 -8.17 9.45 2.73
CA SER A 52 -7.62 10.62 2.07
C SER A 52 -6.10 10.59 2.12
N GLY A 53 -5.46 11.34 1.24
CA GLY A 53 -4.01 11.29 1.16
C GLY A 53 -3.42 12.30 0.20
N ASP A 54 -2.09 12.32 0.18
CA ASP A 54 -1.28 13.34 -0.48
C ASP A 54 -1.87 14.76 -0.29
N PRO A 55 -2.00 15.26 0.95
CA PRO A 55 -2.47 16.62 1.15
C PRO A 55 -1.45 17.61 0.57
N LEU A 56 -1.97 18.58 -0.17
CA LEU A 56 -1.30 19.81 -0.59
C LEU A 56 -2.07 21.00 -0.02
N ALA A 57 -1.55 22.20 -0.21
CA ALA A 57 -2.14 23.41 0.34
C ALA A 57 -3.57 23.67 -0.15
N ASP A 58 -3.86 23.34 -1.41
CA ASP A 58 -5.13 23.66 -2.07
C ASP A 58 -5.90 22.42 -2.53
N LYS A 59 -5.38 21.23 -2.27
CA LYS A 59 -5.98 19.98 -2.75
C LYS A 59 -5.62 18.75 -1.93
N VAL A 60 -6.47 17.75 -2.01
CA VAL A 60 -6.27 16.46 -1.33
C VAL A 60 -6.94 15.33 -2.11
N ILE A 61 -6.32 14.15 -2.09
CA ILE A 61 -6.97 12.95 -2.63
C ILE A 61 -8.01 12.47 -1.63
N ILE A 62 -9.21 12.15 -2.13
CA ILE A 62 -10.19 11.33 -1.42
C ILE A 62 -10.38 10.01 -2.15
N TRP A 63 -10.56 8.93 -1.40
CA TRP A 63 -10.62 7.57 -1.92
C TRP A 63 -11.71 6.74 -1.25
N THR A 64 -12.31 5.82 -2.00
CA THR A 64 -13.14 4.71 -1.49
C THR A 64 -13.17 3.56 -2.51
N ARG A 65 -13.79 2.43 -2.15
CA ARG A 65 -14.09 1.32 -3.06
C ARG A 65 -15.56 0.93 -2.93
N VAL A 66 -16.25 0.79 -4.06
CA VAL A 66 -17.65 0.35 -4.09
C VAL A 66 -17.72 -1.14 -4.42
N THR A 67 -18.48 -1.93 -3.68
CA THR A 67 -18.70 -3.35 -4.01
C THR A 67 -20.12 -3.54 -4.55
N PRO A 68 -20.31 -3.56 -5.89
CA PRO A 68 -21.62 -3.81 -6.47
C PRO A 68 -21.99 -5.30 -6.40
N ASP A 69 -23.30 -5.60 -6.45
CA ASP A 69 -23.78 -6.98 -6.51
C ASP A 69 -23.61 -7.60 -7.91
N GLN A 70 -23.58 -6.77 -8.96
CA GLN A 70 -23.38 -7.15 -10.36
C GLN A 70 -22.30 -6.30 -11.02
N ASP A 71 -21.63 -6.87 -12.02
CA ASP A 71 -20.60 -6.17 -12.78
C ASP A 71 -21.24 -5.16 -13.73
N GLN A 72 -21.09 -3.87 -13.43
CA GLN A 72 -21.59 -2.76 -14.23
C GLN A 72 -20.78 -1.51 -13.93
N THR A 73 -20.83 -0.49 -14.78
CA THR A 73 -20.27 0.82 -14.43
C THR A 73 -21.11 1.47 -13.33
N ILE A 74 -20.45 1.93 -12.27
CA ILE A 74 -21.09 2.56 -11.10
C ILE A 74 -20.82 4.06 -11.12
N SER A 75 -21.89 4.84 -11.05
CA SER A 75 -21.81 6.28 -10.79
C SER A 75 -21.66 6.53 -9.29
N VAL A 76 -20.67 7.34 -8.91
CA VAL A 76 -20.34 7.66 -7.52
C VAL A 76 -20.27 9.17 -7.36
N THR A 77 -21.14 9.73 -6.53
CA THR A 77 -21.10 11.14 -6.16
C THR A 77 -20.20 11.31 -4.94
N TYR A 78 -19.31 12.29 -4.96
CA TYR A 78 -18.54 12.72 -3.80
C TYR A 78 -19.00 14.09 -3.32
N THR A 79 -18.86 14.36 -2.04
CA THR A 79 -19.14 15.66 -1.43
C THR A 79 -18.06 15.97 -0.40
N VAL A 80 -17.58 17.21 -0.39
CA VAL A 80 -16.61 17.75 0.57
C VAL A 80 -17.19 19.02 1.19
N ALA A 81 -17.12 19.12 2.52
CA ALA A 81 -17.66 20.22 3.30
C ALA A 81 -16.72 20.63 4.44
N THR A 82 -16.92 21.82 4.99
CA THR A 82 -16.17 22.31 6.17
C THR A 82 -16.76 21.84 7.50
N ASP A 83 -17.94 21.20 7.48
CA ASP A 83 -18.62 20.67 8.65
C ASP A 83 -19.18 19.25 8.41
N VAL A 84 -19.31 18.48 9.50
CA VAL A 84 -19.77 17.08 9.48
C VAL A 84 -21.24 16.92 9.07
N ALA A 85 -22.05 17.96 9.20
CA ALA A 85 -23.46 17.94 8.80
C ALA A 85 -23.64 18.23 7.29
N PHE A 86 -22.55 18.56 6.58
CA PHE A 86 -22.55 18.98 5.17
C PHE A 86 -23.45 20.20 4.90
N ASN A 87 -23.54 21.13 5.86
CA ASN A 87 -24.26 22.40 5.65
C ASN A 87 -23.47 23.34 4.73
N ASN A 88 -22.14 23.26 4.75
CA ASN A 88 -21.23 24.10 3.98
C ASN A 88 -20.41 23.26 3.00
N ILE A 89 -21.04 22.86 1.89
CA ILE A 89 -20.38 22.10 0.82
C ILE A 89 -19.45 23.03 0.03
N VAL A 90 -18.17 22.65 -0.09
CA VAL A 90 -17.14 23.39 -0.82
C VAL A 90 -16.75 22.74 -2.14
N SER A 91 -17.01 21.43 -2.29
CA SER A 91 -16.79 20.70 -3.54
C SER A 91 -17.73 19.50 -3.60
N SER A 92 -18.23 19.21 -4.80
CA SER A 92 -18.98 17.99 -5.07
C SER A 92 -18.87 17.64 -6.55
N GLY A 93 -19.09 16.38 -6.88
CA GLY A 93 -19.05 15.93 -8.26
C GLY A 93 -19.43 14.47 -8.36
N THR A 94 -19.50 13.98 -9.59
CA THR A 94 -19.83 12.59 -9.90
C THR A 94 -18.74 12.01 -10.78
N VAL A 95 -18.27 10.83 -10.42
CA VAL A 95 -17.27 10.05 -11.17
C VAL A 95 -17.78 8.64 -11.39
N THR A 96 -17.25 7.94 -12.38
CA THR A 96 -17.60 6.54 -12.65
C THR A 96 -16.49 5.59 -12.23
N THR A 97 -16.88 4.39 -11.80
CA THR A 97 -15.95 3.30 -11.54
C THR A 97 -16.48 1.95 -12.03
N ASP A 98 -15.60 1.00 -12.28
CA ASP A 98 -15.91 -0.30 -12.88
C ASP A 98 -14.89 -1.38 -12.48
N LEU A 99 -15.06 -2.58 -13.03
CA LEU A 99 -14.22 -3.75 -12.75
C LEU A 99 -12.74 -3.55 -13.12
N ASN A 100 -12.42 -2.71 -14.10
CA ASN A 100 -11.05 -2.57 -14.60
C ASN A 100 -10.12 -1.97 -13.54
N LYS A 101 -10.66 -1.17 -12.63
CA LYS A 101 -9.97 -0.55 -11.48
C LYS A 101 -10.54 -0.99 -10.12
N ASP A 102 -11.10 -2.19 -10.09
CA ASP A 102 -11.71 -2.82 -8.91
C ASP A 102 -12.72 -1.96 -8.17
N TYR A 103 -13.49 -1.16 -8.91
CA TYR A 103 -14.49 -0.27 -8.36
C TYR A 103 -13.94 0.75 -7.35
N THR A 104 -12.63 1.01 -7.36
CA THR A 104 -12.02 2.06 -6.59
C THR A 104 -12.37 3.42 -7.18
N VAL A 105 -12.50 4.41 -6.31
CA VAL A 105 -12.79 5.79 -6.65
C VAL A 105 -11.70 6.64 -6.03
N LYS A 106 -11.08 7.48 -6.84
CA LYS A 106 -10.05 8.41 -6.43
C LYS A 106 -10.33 9.78 -7.06
N VAL A 107 -10.36 10.82 -6.24
CA VAL A 107 -10.62 12.20 -6.70
C VAL A 107 -9.60 13.12 -6.07
N ASP A 108 -8.90 13.91 -6.89
CA ASP A 108 -8.04 15.01 -6.44
C ASP A 108 -8.88 16.27 -6.28
N VAL A 109 -9.42 16.49 -5.08
CA VAL A 109 -10.31 17.60 -4.80
C VAL A 109 -9.47 18.86 -4.66
N SER A 110 -9.62 19.79 -5.60
CA SER A 110 -8.87 21.06 -5.65
C SER A 110 -9.70 22.27 -5.24
N GLY A 111 -9.05 23.43 -5.14
CA GLY A 111 -9.68 24.70 -4.74
C GLY A 111 -9.95 24.82 -3.24
N LEU A 112 -9.29 23.99 -2.43
CA LEU A 112 -9.42 24.00 -0.98
C LEU A 112 -8.55 25.10 -0.35
N GLN A 113 -8.91 25.48 0.87
CA GLN A 113 -8.10 26.39 1.67
C GLN A 113 -6.98 25.62 2.36
N ALA A 114 -5.82 26.25 2.51
CA ALA A 114 -4.67 25.66 3.20
C ALA A 114 -4.93 25.48 4.70
N ASN A 115 -4.22 24.52 5.30
CA ASN A 115 -4.26 24.24 6.72
C ASN A 115 -5.69 24.06 7.28
N THR A 116 -6.61 23.54 6.47
CA THR A 116 -8.04 23.49 6.79
C THR A 116 -8.51 22.05 6.89
N VAL A 117 -9.32 21.77 7.91
CA VAL A 117 -9.98 20.47 8.08
C VAL A 117 -11.24 20.44 7.20
N TYR A 118 -11.40 19.35 6.45
CA TYR A 118 -12.58 19.07 5.64
C TYR A 118 -13.16 17.71 6.00
N TYR A 119 -14.46 17.57 5.75
CA TYR A 119 -15.19 16.32 5.86
C TYR A 119 -15.69 15.91 4.48
N TYR A 120 -15.64 14.61 4.18
CA TYR A 120 -16.04 14.11 2.87
C TYR A 120 -16.81 12.81 2.97
N SER A 121 -17.65 12.54 1.97
CA SER A 121 -18.35 11.26 1.83
C SER A 121 -18.64 10.96 0.38
N PHE A 122 -18.95 9.69 0.11
CA PHE A 122 -19.35 9.19 -1.20
C PHE A 122 -20.79 8.68 -1.14
N PHE A 123 -21.48 8.71 -2.27
CA PHE A 123 -22.82 8.16 -2.45
C PHE A 123 -22.88 7.32 -3.72
N ALA A 124 -23.29 6.07 -3.58
CA ALA A 124 -23.47 5.13 -4.68
C ALA A 124 -24.47 4.05 -4.27
N LEU A 125 -25.20 3.49 -5.24
CA LEU A 125 -26.12 2.37 -5.02
C LEU A 125 -27.12 2.61 -3.86
N GLY A 126 -27.63 3.85 -3.76
CA GLY A 126 -28.63 4.25 -2.76
C GLY A 126 -28.11 4.42 -1.33
N ARG A 127 -26.78 4.34 -1.10
CA ARG A 127 -26.18 4.46 0.24
C ARG A 127 -25.05 5.46 0.25
N ARG A 128 -24.84 6.08 1.41
CA ARG A 128 -23.71 6.97 1.70
C ARG A 128 -22.61 6.18 2.40
N SER A 129 -21.34 6.48 2.09
CA SER A 129 -20.19 5.99 2.85
C SER A 129 -20.19 6.54 4.28
N MET A 130 -19.30 6.03 5.13
CA MET A 130 -18.89 6.77 6.32
C MET A 130 -18.30 8.14 5.94
N ILE A 131 -18.35 9.08 6.88
CA ILE A 131 -17.76 10.41 6.73
C ILE A 131 -16.28 10.33 7.04
N GLY A 132 -15.44 10.67 6.07
CA GLY A 132 -14.00 10.85 6.27
C GLY A 132 -13.68 12.27 6.68
N LYS A 133 -12.53 12.44 7.34
CA LYS A 133 -11.93 13.71 7.73
C LYS A 133 -10.56 13.80 7.07
N THR A 134 -10.23 14.98 6.57
CA THR A 134 -8.93 15.25 5.96
C THR A 134 -8.45 16.64 6.36
N ARG A 135 -7.16 16.93 6.17
CA ARG A 135 -6.57 18.25 6.38
C ARG A 135 -5.64 18.58 5.23
N THR A 136 -5.80 19.75 4.63
CA THR A 136 -4.87 20.27 3.62
C THR A 136 -3.53 20.64 4.25
N ALA A 137 -2.46 20.59 3.46
CA ALA A 137 -1.15 21.05 3.90
C ALA A 137 -1.18 22.56 4.16
N THR A 138 -0.16 23.06 4.84
CA THR A 138 -0.05 24.49 5.12
C THR A 138 0.62 25.24 3.97
N THR A 139 0.51 26.56 3.96
CA THR A 139 1.10 27.41 2.92
C THR A 139 1.74 28.66 3.52
N GLY A 140 2.62 29.31 2.75
CA GLY A 140 3.23 30.57 3.12
C GLY A 140 4.41 30.46 4.08
N ASN A 141 4.80 31.59 4.65
CA ASN A 141 6.07 31.77 5.38
C ASN A 141 5.93 31.65 6.92
N SER A 142 4.82 31.09 7.43
CA SER A 142 4.57 31.03 8.87
C SER A 142 5.42 29.95 9.55
N LEU A 143 6.50 30.38 10.19
CA LEU A 143 7.40 29.50 10.95
C LEU A 143 6.91 29.19 12.37
N ASN A 144 5.72 29.66 12.74
CA ASN A 144 5.09 29.46 14.05
C ASN A 144 4.10 28.28 14.06
N GLU A 145 3.90 27.62 12.92
CA GLU A 145 3.07 26.43 12.84
C GLU A 145 3.72 25.24 13.58
N VAL A 146 2.88 24.39 14.18
CA VAL A 146 3.32 23.13 14.78
C VAL A 146 2.79 22.00 13.92
N LEU A 147 3.70 21.32 13.23
CA LEU A 147 3.38 20.13 12.44
C LEU A 147 3.55 18.87 13.28
N LYS A 148 2.57 17.97 13.21
CA LYS A 148 2.58 16.69 13.91
C LYS A 148 2.23 15.58 12.95
N PHE A 149 3.11 14.59 12.85
CA PHE A 149 2.93 13.41 12.02
C PHE A 149 2.98 12.16 12.88
N ALA A 150 2.19 11.15 12.53
CA ALA A 150 2.49 9.77 12.92
C ALA A 150 3.31 9.14 11.79
N VAL A 151 4.35 8.40 12.14
CA VAL A 151 5.20 7.68 11.17
C VAL A 151 5.08 6.20 11.46
N VAL A 152 4.77 5.40 10.44
CA VAL A 152 4.54 3.96 10.54
C VAL A 152 5.11 3.23 9.31
N SER A 153 5.39 1.94 9.47
CA SER A 153 5.74 0.98 8.42
C SER A 153 5.41 -0.43 8.94
N CYS A 154 5.62 -1.45 8.10
CA CYS A 154 5.64 -2.87 8.50
C CYS A 154 4.34 -3.32 9.18
N ALA A 155 3.22 -3.20 8.46
CA ALA A 155 1.88 -3.50 8.97
C ALA A 155 1.49 -4.98 8.79
N ASN A 156 2.34 -5.95 9.14
CA ASN A 156 2.04 -7.37 8.91
C ASN A 156 0.72 -7.81 9.57
N TYR A 157 -0.27 -8.22 8.76
CA TYR A 157 -1.60 -8.58 9.23
C TYR A 157 -1.60 -9.82 10.13
N GLU A 158 -0.76 -10.83 9.82
CA GLU A 158 -0.55 -12.00 10.68
C GLU A 158 0.44 -11.72 11.83
N GLY A 159 1.18 -10.62 11.73
CA GLY A 159 2.12 -10.14 12.75
C GLY A 159 1.45 -9.48 13.96
N GLY A 160 0.14 -9.24 13.94
CA GLY A 160 -0.62 -8.78 15.09
C GLY A 160 -1.83 -7.92 14.76
N PHE A 161 -2.55 -7.51 15.80
CA PHE A 161 -3.66 -6.58 15.67
C PHE A 161 -3.15 -5.15 15.44
N PHE A 162 -3.89 -4.40 14.63
CA PHE A 162 -3.58 -3.02 14.23
C PHE A 162 -3.91 -1.98 15.31
N SER A 163 -3.70 -2.31 16.59
CA SER A 163 -4.01 -1.43 17.73
C SER A 163 -3.25 -0.09 17.69
N ALA A 164 -2.05 -0.06 17.07
CA ALA A 164 -1.33 1.20 16.83
C ALA A 164 -2.15 2.16 15.94
N PHE A 165 -2.81 1.65 14.89
CA PHE A 165 -3.70 2.43 14.05
C PHE A 165 -4.92 2.94 14.81
N SER A 166 -5.47 2.17 15.77
CA SER A 166 -6.52 2.70 16.66
C SER A 166 -6.03 3.91 17.45
N ARG A 167 -4.81 3.88 17.99
CA ARG A 167 -4.25 5.01 18.76
C ARG A 167 -3.97 6.22 17.87
N ILE A 168 -3.51 5.99 16.64
CA ILE A 168 -3.34 7.06 15.63
C ILE A 168 -4.70 7.68 15.31
N ALA A 169 -5.73 6.86 15.09
CA ALA A 169 -7.08 7.33 14.79
C ALA A 169 -7.68 8.21 15.90
N ASP A 170 -7.36 7.93 17.17
CA ASP A 170 -7.86 8.71 18.31
C ASP A 170 -7.15 10.07 18.48
N ARG A 171 -6.00 10.28 17.83
CA ARG A 171 -5.31 11.58 17.83
C ARG A 171 -6.09 12.59 16.99
N LYS A 172 -6.30 13.79 17.52
CA LYS A 172 -7.02 14.88 16.83
C LYS A 172 -6.12 15.99 16.28
N ASP A 173 -4.84 15.92 16.62
CA ASP A 173 -3.84 16.97 16.43
C ASP A 173 -2.82 16.67 15.33
N LEU A 174 -2.96 15.54 14.62
CA LEU A 174 -2.07 15.20 13.50
C LEU A 174 -2.41 16.03 12.25
N ASN A 175 -1.38 16.37 11.49
CA ASN A 175 -1.49 16.94 10.14
C ASN A 175 -1.67 15.84 9.10
N ALA A 176 -0.92 14.74 9.22
CA ALA A 176 -1.02 13.56 8.38
C ALA A 176 -0.39 12.33 9.06
N VAL A 177 -0.60 11.15 8.48
CA VAL A 177 0.15 9.92 8.76
C VAL A 177 1.13 9.68 7.61
N ILE A 178 2.38 9.37 7.93
CA ILE A 178 3.42 8.99 6.96
C ILE A 178 3.58 7.48 7.04
N HIS A 179 3.35 6.77 5.93
CA HIS A 179 3.57 5.32 5.81
C HIS A 179 4.80 5.06 4.93
N LEU A 180 5.84 4.45 5.49
CA LEU A 180 7.15 4.27 4.86
C LEU A 180 7.32 2.90 4.19
N GLY A 181 6.22 2.31 3.71
CA GLY A 181 6.20 0.99 3.09
C GLY A 181 5.83 -0.17 4.00
N ASP A 182 5.74 -1.36 3.42
CA ASP A 182 5.17 -2.58 4.00
C ASP A 182 3.74 -2.37 4.51
N TYR A 183 2.92 -1.68 3.70
CA TYR A 183 1.48 -1.55 3.94
C TYR A 183 0.80 -2.92 3.94
N LEU A 184 1.32 -3.85 3.14
CA LEU A 184 0.95 -5.26 3.13
C LEU A 184 2.18 -6.16 3.09
N TYR A 185 1.96 -7.45 3.31
CA TYR A 185 2.92 -8.53 3.04
C TYR A 185 2.31 -9.44 2.00
N GLU A 186 3.13 -10.04 1.14
CA GLU A 186 2.79 -10.82 -0.07
C GLU A 186 2.60 -12.31 0.21
N TYR A 187 3.18 -12.80 1.30
CA TYR A 187 3.30 -14.22 1.62
C TYR A 187 1.98 -14.98 1.75
N ALA A 188 2.06 -16.30 1.58
CA ALA A 188 1.06 -17.24 2.05
C ALA A 188 0.91 -17.23 3.60
N PRO A 189 -0.23 -17.68 4.14
CA PRO A 189 -0.44 -17.73 5.57
C PRO A 189 0.59 -18.56 6.33
N GLY A 190 1.06 -18.03 7.45
CA GLY A 190 2.01 -18.67 8.35
C GLY A 190 3.47 -18.66 7.91
N THR A 191 3.80 -18.15 6.71
CA THR A 191 5.18 -18.03 6.23
C THR A 191 5.95 -16.95 6.98
N TYR A 192 5.38 -15.74 7.10
CA TYR A 192 6.01 -14.59 7.76
C TYR A 192 5.16 -14.14 8.95
N LYS A 193 5.10 -14.97 10.01
CA LYS A 193 4.36 -14.67 11.24
C LYS A 193 5.31 -14.36 12.40
N ASN A 194 4.90 -13.47 13.29
CA ASN A 194 5.68 -13.15 14.48
C ASN A 194 5.72 -14.34 15.44
N ALA A 195 6.94 -14.70 15.88
CA ALA A 195 7.14 -15.70 16.91
C ALA A 195 6.41 -15.27 18.20
N GLY A 196 5.53 -16.13 18.72
CA GLY A 196 4.74 -15.86 19.93
C GLY A 196 3.27 -15.47 19.69
N ILE A 197 2.85 -15.23 18.45
CA ILE A 197 1.43 -15.10 18.13
C ILE A 197 0.86 -16.50 17.87
N THR A 198 0.01 -16.95 18.79
CA THR A 198 -0.70 -18.24 18.70
C THR A 198 -2.12 -18.11 18.17
N ASP A 199 -2.63 -16.88 18.05
CA ASP A 199 -3.94 -16.62 17.47
C ASP A 199 -3.89 -16.90 15.96
N THR A 200 -4.67 -17.88 15.52
CA THR A 200 -4.74 -18.32 14.12
C THR A 200 -5.95 -17.74 13.39
N SER A 201 -6.69 -16.81 14.01
CA SER A 201 -7.88 -16.19 13.42
C SER A 201 -7.57 -15.14 12.36
N ARG A 202 -6.35 -14.56 12.38
CA ARG A 202 -5.87 -13.63 11.36
C ARG A 202 -4.98 -14.37 10.38
N LYS A 203 -5.49 -14.57 9.17
CA LYS A 203 -4.74 -15.18 8.07
C LYS A 203 -4.77 -14.28 6.86
N ASN A 204 -3.68 -14.28 6.12
CA ASN A 204 -3.55 -13.63 4.84
C ASN A 204 -4.49 -14.28 3.83
N GLU A 205 -5.11 -13.44 3.01
CA GLU A 205 -5.96 -13.85 1.90
C GLU A 205 -5.47 -13.16 0.62
N PRO A 206 -5.38 -13.87 -0.52
CA PRO A 206 -5.65 -15.30 -0.66
C PRO A 206 -4.64 -16.14 0.13
N ALA A 207 -4.99 -17.38 0.46
CA ALA A 207 -4.15 -18.31 1.23
C ALA A 207 -2.93 -18.86 0.43
N LYS A 208 -2.21 -17.98 -0.26
CA LYS A 208 -1.03 -18.24 -1.09
C LYS A 208 -0.18 -16.96 -1.23
N GLU A 209 1.00 -17.12 -1.80
CA GLU A 209 1.81 -16.02 -2.34
C GLU A 209 1.00 -15.20 -3.35
N ILE A 210 1.03 -13.87 -3.26
CA ILE A 210 0.33 -13.00 -4.22
C ILE A 210 1.20 -12.68 -5.42
N ILE A 211 0.70 -13.01 -6.61
CA ILE A 211 1.42 -12.83 -7.88
C ILE A 211 0.52 -12.13 -8.90
N THR A 212 -0.75 -12.52 -8.97
CA THR A 212 -1.68 -11.99 -9.97
C THR A 212 -2.42 -10.74 -9.48
N LYS A 213 -3.03 -10.00 -10.42
CA LYS A 213 -3.84 -8.82 -10.12
C LYS A 213 -4.94 -9.08 -9.08
N ALA A 214 -5.67 -10.20 -9.21
CA ALA A 214 -6.68 -10.60 -8.23
C ALA A 214 -6.07 -10.87 -6.85
N ASP A 215 -4.87 -11.45 -6.79
CA ASP A 215 -4.22 -11.78 -5.53
C ASP A 215 -3.86 -10.48 -4.77
N TYR A 216 -3.20 -9.53 -5.44
CA TYR A 216 -2.88 -8.22 -4.85
C TYR A 216 -4.13 -7.46 -4.41
N ARG A 217 -5.18 -7.38 -5.25
CA ARG A 217 -6.46 -6.73 -4.87
C ARG A 217 -7.09 -7.41 -3.65
N THR A 218 -7.03 -8.73 -3.56
CA THR A 218 -7.55 -9.49 -2.42
C THR A 218 -6.74 -9.18 -1.15
N ARG A 219 -5.40 -9.10 -1.24
CA ARG A 219 -4.55 -8.74 -0.10
C ARG A 219 -4.80 -7.32 0.39
N TYR A 220 -4.85 -6.34 -0.51
CA TYR A 220 -5.24 -4.97 -0.16
C TYR A 220 -6.64 -4.92 0.46
N SER A 221 -7.59 -5.66 -0.10
CA SER A 221 -8.94 -5.79 0.45
C SER A 221 -8.91 -6.28 1.90
N LEU A 222 -8.19 -7.37 2.20
CA LEU A 222 -8.06 -7.91 3.55
C LEU A 222 -7.55 -6.85 4.53
N TYR A 223 -6.43 -6.21 4.20
CA TYR A 223 -5.82 -5.20 5.07
C TYR A 223 -6.76 -4.02 5.29
N ARG A 224 -7.41 -3.55 4.22
CA ARG A 224 -8.41 -2.46 4.25
C ARG A 224 -9.73 -2.84 4.90
N LEU A 225 -9.95 -4.09 5.31
CA LEU A 225 -11.09 -4.52 6.13
C LEU A 225 -10.80 -4.46 7.63
N ASP A 226 -9.55 -4.26 8.04
CA ASP A 226 -9.21 -4.06 9.44
C ASP A 226 -9.82 -2.75 9.97
N LYS A 227 -10.60 -2.85 11.05
CA LYS A 227 -11.40 -1.73 11.58
C LYS A 227 -10.52 -0.59 12.10
N ASP A 228 -9.36 -0.90 12.67
CA ASP A 228 -8.46 0.11 13.22
C ASP A 228 -7.75 0.86 12.09
N LEU A 229 -7.36 0.14 11.03
CA LEU A 229 -6.80 0.77 9.83
C LEU A 229 -7.84 1.60 9.08
N GLN A 230 -9.07 1.10 8.91
CA GLN A 230 -10.16 1.88 8.34
C GLN A 230 -10.40 3.17 9.12
N LYS A 231 -10.44 3.09 10.46
CA LYS A 231 -10.64 4.26 11.32
C LYS A 231 -9.48 5.25 11.20
N ALA A 232 -8.23 4.78 11.11
CA ALA A 232 -7.09 5.68 10.90
C ALA A 232 -7.19 6.44 9.58
N HIS A 233 -7.49 5.74 8.48
CA HIS A 233 -7.72 6.34 7.16
C HIS A 233 -8.96 7.24 7.09
N GLN A 234 -9.98 6.95 7.89
CA GLN A 234 -11.15 7.81 8.02
C GLN A 234 -10.79 9.14 8.68
N GLN A 235 -9.85 9.16 9.64
CA GLN A 235 -9.57 10.35 10.47
C GLN A 235 -8.46 11.24 9.93
N HIS A 236 -7.51 10.70 9.18
CA HIS A 236 -6.27 11.38 8.80
C HIS A 236 -5.93 11.16 7.33
N ALA A 237 -5.31 12.17 6.71
CA ALA A 237 -4.69 12.02 5.41
C ALA A 237 -3.40 11.19 5.52
N PHE A 238 -3.20 10.26 4.59
CA PHE A 238 -2.01 9.42 4.51
C PHE A 238 -1.06 9.93 3.40
N ILE A 239 0.23 10.00 3.72
CA ILE A 239 1.33 10.25 2.80
C ILE A 239 2.11 8.95 2.74
N THR A 240 2.06 8.25 1.61
CA THR A 240 2.58 6.87 1.54
C THR A 240 3.63 6.69 0.46
N ILE A 241 4.61 5.86 0.77
CA ILE A 241 5.54 5.26 -0.18
C ILE A 241 5.52 3.74 0.06
N TRP A 242 5.74 2.93 -0.99
CA TRP A 242 5.95 1.50 -0.82
C TRP A 242 7.35 1.21 -0.30
N ASP A 243 7.51 0.01 0.26
CA ASP A 243 8.78 -0.68 0.37
C ASP A 243 8.75 -1.92 -0.53
N ASP A 244 9.42 -3.00 -0.15
CA ASP A 244 9.54 -4.21 -0.95
C ASP A 244 8.27 -5.05 -0.94
N HIS A 245 7.66 -5.26 0.22
CA HIS A 245 6.53 -6.19 0.39
C HIS A 245 5.24 -5.79 -0.34
N GLU A 246 5.09 -4.53 -0.77
CA GLU A 246 4.01 -4.18 -1.70
C GLU A 246 4.17 -4.81 -3.10
N SER A 247 5.36 -5.31 -3.42
CA SER A 247 5.65 -6.20 -4.53
C SER A 247 6.03 -7.60 -4.03
N THR A 248 7.24 -7.79 -3.52
CA THR A 248 7.73 -8.99 -2.84
C THR A 248 9.06 -8.70 -2.13
N ASN A 249 9.39 -9.50 -1.10
CA ASN A 249 10.56 -9.36 -0.23
C ASN A 249 11.87 -9.10 -0.97
N ASP A 250 12.65 -8.15 -0.47
CA ASP A 250 13.95 -7.71 -0.97
C ASP A 250 13.95 -7.38 -2.47
N SER A 251 12.86 -6.79 -2.96
CA SER A 251 12.77 -6.33 -4.34
C SER A 251 13.72 -5.18 -4.66
N TYR A 252 14.22 -5.21 -5.89
CA TYR A 252 15.01 -4.18 -6.52
C TYR A 252 14.49 -3.94 -7.94
N LYS A 253 15.13 -3.07 -8.70
CA LYS A 253 14.65 -2.66 -10.03
C LYS A 253 14.38 -3.85 -10.95
N ASP A 254 15.31 -4.80 -11.01
CA ASP A 254 15.33 -5.86 -12.03
C ASP A 254 15.08 -7.27 -11.45
N GLY A 255 14.81 -7.41 -10.15
CA GLY A 255 14.49 -8.68 -9.51
C GLY A 255 14.02 -8.53 -8.06
N ALA A 256 13.92 -9.64 -7.35
CA ALA A 256 13.64 -9.70 -5.92
C ALA A 256 14.11 -11.05 -5.34
N GLU A 257 14.38 -11.11 -4.04
CA GLU A 257 14.74 -12.36 -3.36
C GLU A 257 13.56 -13.34 -3.37
N ASN A 258 12.38 -12.88 -2.95
CA ASN A 258 11.17 -13.71 -2.94
C ASN A 258 10.44 -13.65 -4.30
N HIS A 259 11.18 -13.91 -5.39
CA HIS A 259 10.60 -14.14 -6.70
C HIS A 259 11.28 -15.26 -7.49
N GLN A 260 10.55 -16.35 -7.69
CA GLN A 260 11.11 -17.58 -8.27
C GLN A 260 10.73 -17.75 -9.75
N ALA A 261 11.54 -18.50 -10.51
CA ALA A 261 11.33 -18.69 -11.95
C ALA A 261 9.96 -19.31 -12.33
N ASN A 262 9.31 -20.00 -11.40
CA ASN A 262 7.98 -20.59 -11.58
C ASN A 262 6.82 -19.62 -11.27
N GLU A 263 7.10 -18.38 -10.88
CA GLU A 263 6.10 -17.35 -10.54
C GLU A 263 5.84 -16.37 -11.69
N GLY A 264 6.46 -16.61 -12.85
CA GLY A 264 6.29 -15.79 -14.05
C GLY A 264 7.40 -14.75 -14.20
N ASN A 265 7.08 -13.67 -14.90
CA ASN A 265 8.04 -12.61 -15.21
C ASN A 265 8.03 -11.53 -14.11
N TRP A 266 9.21 -11.15 -13.61
CA TRP A 266 9.35 -10.12 -12.57
C TRP A 266 8.74 -8.78 -12.99
N GLU A 267 9.02 -8.32 -14.21
CA GLU A 267 8.51 -7.05 -14.71
C GLU A 267 6.97 -7.05 -14.75
N GLU A 268 6.35 -8.19 -15.03
CA GLU A 268 4.90 -8.33 -14.96
C GLU A 268 4.38 -8.22 -13.51
N ARG A 269 4.97 -8.97 -12.56
CA ARG A 269 4.59 -8.90 -11.13
C ARG A 269 4.79 -7.50 -10.56
N LYS A 270 5.92 -6.85 -10.85
CA LYS A 270 6.24 -5.47 -10.45
C LYS A 270 5.22 -4.47 -11.00
N ASN A 271 4.83 -4.59 -12.27
CA ASN A 271 3.85 -3.69 -12.87
C ASN A 271 2.44 -3.91 -12.30
N ILE A 272 2.05 -5.15 -12.01
CA ILE A 272 0.81 -5.47 -11.30
C ILE A 272 0.82 -4.82 -9.90
N ALA A 273 1.89 -5.00 -9.12
CA ALA A 273 2.03 -4.43 -7.79
C ALA A 273 1.90 -2.90 -7.81
N LYS A 274 2.62 -2.23 -8.73
CA LYS A 274 2.51 -0.78 -8.94
C LYS A 274 1.09 -0.34 -9.30
N GLU A 275 0.45 -1.02 -10.25
CA GLU A 275 -0.93 -0.72 -10.66
C GLU A 275 -1.88 -0.78 -9.45
N ILE A 276 -1.81 -1.87 -8.68
CA ILE A 276 -2.70 -2.07 -7.54
C ILE A 276 -2.39 -1.10 -6.39
N TYR A 277 -1.13 -0.74 -6.16
CA TYR A 277 -0.77 0.30 -5.19
C TYR A 277 -1.44 1.64 -5.56
N TYR A 278 -1.35 2.07 -6.83
CA TYR A 278 -2.04 3.28 -7.31
C TYR A 278 -3.57 3.16 -7.30
N GLU A 279 -4.13 1.95 -7.36
CA GLU A 279 -5.56 1.73 -7.28
C GLU A 279 -6.08 1.87 -5.82
N TRP A 280 -5.36 1.31 -4.85
CA TRP A 280 -5.82 1.15 -3.47
C TRP A 280 -5.31 2.20 -2.47
N MET A 281 -4.22 2.90 -2.80
CA MET A 281 -3.65 3.92 -1.91
C MET A 281 -4.16 5.33 -2.27
N PRO A 282 -4.41 6.22 -1.29
CA PRO A 282 -4.95 7.56 -1.52
C PRO A 282 -3.88 8.56 -2.00
N ILE A 283 -3.11 8.18 -3.02
CA ILE A 283 -2.00 8.95 -3.61
C ILE A 283 -2.38 9.56 -4.96
N ARG A 284 -1.75 10.68 -5.34
CA ARG A 284 -1.88 11.24 -6.70
C ARG A 284 -1.19 10.35 -7.72
N GLY A 285 -1.73 10.36 -8.94
CA GLY A 285 -1.25 9.55 -10.04
C GLY A 285 -2.24 8.47 -10.46
N THR A 286 -1.86 7.74 -11.50
CA THR A 286 -2.58 6.63 -12.13
C THR A 286 -1.63 5.45 -12.28
N HIS A 287 -2.12 4.30 -12.73
CA HIS A 287 -1.27 3.14 -13.06
C HIS A 287 -0.22 3.42 -14.15
N THR A 288 -0.37 4.49 -14.95
CA THR A 288 0.63 4.94 -15.92
C THR A 288 1.68 5.89 -15.31
N THR A 289 1.53 6.24 -14.03
CA THR A 289 2.52 7.04 -13.31
C THR A 289 3.72 6.17 -13.01
N THR A 290 4.85 6.48 -13.64
CA THR A 290 6.02 5.62 -13.60
C THR A 290 6.78 5.68 -12.28
N LYS A 291 6.63 6.78 -11.51
CA LYS A 291 7.47 7.11 -10.34
C LYS A 291 6.61 7.55 -9.15
N LEU A 292 6.85 6.95 -7.98
CA LEU A 292 6.11 7.29 -6.75
C LEU A 292 6.85 8.32 -5.86
N TYR A 293 8.17 8.41 -5.97
CA TYR A 293 8.95 9.39 -5.23
C TYR A 293 8.49 10.82 -5.57
N ARG A 294 8.35 11.65 -4.53
CA ARG A 294 7.75 12.99 -4.64
C ARG A 294 8.06 13.85 -3.44
N ASN A 295 7.83 15.16 -3.55
CA ASN A 295 7.96 16.10 -2.43
C ASN A 295 6.56 16.56 -1.95
N ASN A 296 6.36 16.56 -0.63
CA ASN A 296 5.17 17.06 0.04
C ASN A 296 5.56 18.26 0.92
N SER A 297 5.16 19.47 0.49
CA SER A 297 5.55 20.72 1.16
C SER A 297 4.48 21.20 2.15
N TYR A 298 4.93 21.70 3.30
CA TYR A 298 4.15 22.37 4.35
C TYR A 298 4.68 23.80 4.54
N GLY A 299 4.49 24.61 3.50
CA GLY A 299 4.95 26.00 3.44
C GLY A 299 6.46 26.13 3.66
N SER A 300 6.88 27.22 4.30
CA SER A 300 8.30 27.45 4.62
C SER A 300 8.83 26.61 5.78
N LEU A 301 7.99 25.82 6.45
CA LEU A 301 8.40 25.11 7.65
C LEU A 301 9.04 23.76 7.33
N LEU A 302 8.45 22.97 6.42
CA LEU A 302 8.90 21.61 6.15
C LEU A 302 8.68 21.20 4.69
N ASP A 303 9.73 20.65 4.08
CA ASP A 303 9.64 19.86 2.85
C ASP A 303 9.89 18.39 3.19
N LEU A 304 8.90 17.53 2.94
CA LEU A 304 9.00 16.07 3.07
C LEU A 304 9.28 15.46 1.70
N THR A 305 10.52 15.05 1.47
CA THR A 305 10.91 14.35 0.25
C THR A 305 10.82 12.85 0.45
N LEU A 306 9.89 12.19 -0.24
CA LEU A 306 9.76 10.74 -0.23
C LEU A 306 10.62 10.14 -1.34
N LEU A 307 11.44 9.16 -0.97
CA LEU A 307 12.29 8.38 -1.87
C LEU A 307 11.68 7.01 -2.14
N ASP A 308 11.95 6.48 -3.32
CA ASP A 308 11.72 5.08 -3.68
C ASP A 308 13.08 4.39 -3.67
N THR A 309 13.32 3.51 -2.69
CA THR A 309 14.57 2.77 -2.55
C THR A 309 14.42 1.31 -2.96
N ARG A 310 13.49 1.00 -3.88
CA ARG A 310 13.21 -0.37 -4.35
C ARG A 310 13.10 -0.47 -5.87
N LEU A 311 12.05 0.08 -6.47
CA LEU A 311 11.61 -0.36 -7.80
C LEU A 311 12.12 0.49 -8.96
N GLU A 312 12.60 1.71 -8.69
CA GLU A 312 13.05 2.64 -9.75
C GLU A 312 14.51 2.42 -10.15
N GLY A 313 15.42 2.58 -9.19
CA GLY A 313 16.86 2.64 -9.48
C GLY A 313 17.73 1.78 -8.57
N ARG A 314 17.15 1.08 -7.60
CA ARG A 314 17.88 0.19 -6.71
C ARG A 314 18.45 -0.98 -7.50
N VAL A 315 19.75 -1.20 -7.42
CA VAL A 315 20.38 -2.44 -7.91
C VAL A 315 20.30 -3.54 -6.85
N GLU A 316 20.53 -4.79 -7.27
CA GLU A 316 20.57 -5.93 -6.37
C GLU A 316 21.50 -5.67 -5.17
N PRO A 317 21.03 -5.90 -3.93
CA PRO A 317 21.89 -5.76 -2.76
C PRO A 317 23.05 -6.76 -2.83
N PRO A 318 24.22 -6.43 -2.25
CA PRO A 318 25.32 -7.38 -2.14
C PRO A 318 24.93 -8.56 -1.24
N ALA A 319 25.59 -9.71 -1.42
CA ALA A 319 25.33 -10.89 -0.61
C ALA A 319 25.70 -10.70 0.88
N ASN A 320 26.64 -9.79 1.17
CA ASN A 320 27.10 -9.41 2.51
C ASN A 320 27.95 -8.13 2.44
N PHE A 321 28.28 -7.54 3.59
CA PHE A 321 29.08 -6.32 3.69
C PHE A 321 30.54 -6.46 3.22
N ASP A 322 31.07 -7.68 3.11
CA ASP A 322 32.43 -7.94 2.61
C ASP A 322 32.46 -8.09 1.07
N THR A 323 31.32 -7.99 0.40
CA THR A 323 31.25 -8.01 -1.07
C THR A 323 31.99 -6.80 -1.63
N PRO A 324 33.08 -6.99 -2.42
CA PRO A 324 33.87 -5.88 -2.92
C PRO A 324 33.03 -4.92 -3.76
N ASP A 325 33.33 -3.63 -3.65
CA ASP A 325 32.81 -2.63 -4.56
C ASP A 325 33.42 -2.82 -5.95
N ASP A 326 32.60 -2.62 -6.99
CA ASP A 326 33.06 -2.48 -8.38
C ASP A 326 33.06 -1.00 -8.75
N PRO A 327 34.24 -0.32 -8.79
CA PRO A 327 34.31 1.09 -9.15
C PRO A 327 33.82 1.39 -10.59
N ALA A 328 33.82 0.40 -11.48
CA ALA A 328 33.30 0.57 -12.84
C ALA A 328 31.77 0.52 -12.88
N ASN A 329 31.14 -0.17 -11.93
CA ASN A 329 29.68 -0.32 -11.82
C ASN A 329 29.25 -0.14 -10.34
N PRO A 330 29.34 1.08 -9.79
CA PRO A 330 29.02 1.31 -8.39
C PRO A 330 27.56 0.96 -8.12
N ARG A 331 27.29 0.32 -6.97
CA ARG A 331 25.93 -0.03 -6.56
C ARG A 331 25.12 1.24 -6.30
N GLN A 332 23.90 1.30 -6.82
CA GLN A 332 23.03 2.48 -6.70
C GLN A 332 21.74 2.13 -5.97
N MET A 333 21.40 2.94 -4.96
CA MET A 333 20.11 2.83 -4.24
C MET A 333 18.96 3.49 -5.02
N LEU A 334 19.17 4.72 -5.48
CA LEU A 334 18.14 5.55 -6.11
C LEU A 334 18.19 5.48 -7.64
N GLY A 335 19.31 5.03 -8.21
CA GLY A 335 19.63 5.28 -9.61
C GLY A 335 19.93 6.76 -9.89
N GLN A 336 20.57 7.04 -11.03
CA GLN A 336 21.02 8.39 -11.37
C GLN A 336 19.88 9.42 -11.49
N GLU A 337 18.74 9.04 -12.05
CA GLU A 337 17.64 9.97 -12.30
C GLU A 337 17.03 10.50 -10.99
N GLN A 338 16.64 9.60 -10.10
CA GLN A 338 16.07 9.98 -8.81
C GLN A 338 17.10 10.64 -7.91
N TYR A 339 18.38 10.23 -7.95
CA TYR A 339 19.45 10.91 -7.24
C TYR A 339 19.61 12.38 -7.68
N ASN A 340 19.62 12.65 -9.00
CA ASN A 340 19.69 14.00 -9.53
C ASN A 340 18.46 14.83 -9.17
N TRP A 341 17.27 14.23 -9.26
CA TRP A 341 16.03 14.87 -8.82
C TRP A 341 16.09 15.22 -7.32
N PHE A 342 16.46 14.27 -6.47
CA PHE A 342 16.51 14.39 -5.02
C PHE A 342 17.49 15.47 -4.58
N THR A 343 18.72 15.43 -5.08
CA THR A 343 19.74 16.44 -4.76
C THR A 343 19.32 17.83 -5.25
N THR A 344 18.59 17.93 -6.36
CA THR A 344 17.99 19.19 -6.84
C THR A 344 16.89 19.68 -5.89
N GLN A 345 16.00 18.80 -5.42
CA GLN A 345 14.98 19.16 -4.42
C GLN A 345 15.64 19.71 -3.14
N LEU A 346 16.65 19.03 -2.61
CA LEU A 346 17.36 19.47 -1.42
C LEU A 346 18.04 20.83 -1.59
N LYS A 347 18.73 21.06 -2.72
CA LYS A 347 19.40 22.33 -3.04
C LYS A 347 18.42 23.49 -3.19
N ASN A 348 17.26 23.24 -3.79
CA ASN A 348 16.27 24.28 -4.09
C ASN A 348 15.31 24.56 -2.93
N SER A 349 15.15 23.63 -2.00
CA SER A 349 14.27 23.81 -0.84
C SER A 349 14.76 24.98 0.02
N THR A 350 13.85 25.90 0.35
CA THR A 350 14.06 26.99 1.30
C THR A 350 13.36 26.74 2.64
N ALA A 351 12.73 25.57 2.80
CA ALA A 351 12.07 25.20 4.03
C ALA A 351 13.06 25.11 5.20
N ARG A 352 12.57 25.44 6.40
CA ARG A 352 13.37 25.32 7.63
C ARG A 352 13.81 23.87 7.87
N TRP A 353 12.92 22.92 7.64
CA TRP A 353 13.18 21.50 7.77
C TRP A 353 13.10 20.82 6.40
N ARG A 354 14.12 20.04 6.06
CA ARG A 354 14.14 19.14 4.91
C ARG A 354 14.14 17.73 5.48
N VAL A 355 13.02 17.03 5.35
CA VAL A 355 12.82 15.69 5.92
C VAL A 355 12.81 14.70 4.78
N ILE A 356 13.55 13.60 4.94
CA ILE A 356 13.63 12.52 3.96
C ILE A 356 12.77 11.37 4.49
N GLY A 357 11.68 11.06 3.79
CA GLY A 357 10.93 9.83 4.00
C GLY A 357 11.52 8.73 3.13
N ASN A 358 12.04 7.68 3.74
CA ASN A 358 12.58 6.52 3.06
C ASN A 358 12.36 5.26 3.90
N GLN A 359 12.54 4.11 3.28
CA GLN A 359 12.10 2.81 3.74
C GLN A 359 13.09 2.20 4.73
N ILE A 360 14.37 2.27 4.39
CA ILE A 360 15.43 1.50 5.04
C ILE A 360 16.39 2.37 5.85
N ILE A 361 17.21 1.72 6.68
CA ILE A 361 18.09 2.39 7.63
C ILE A 361 19.16 3.20 6.89
N PHE A 362 19.22 4.51 7.16
CA PHE A 362 20.22 5.42 6.57
C PHE A 362 21.52 5.49 7.36
N SER A 363 21.45 5.40 8.69
CA SER A 363 22.62 5.49 9.56
C SER A 363 23.46 4.22 9.52
N ASN A 364 24.74 4.34 9.92
CA ASN A 364 25.59 3.17 10.08
C ASN A 364 25.02 2.19 11.10
N THR A 365 24.95 0.91 10.74
CA THR A 365 24.26 -0.14 11.49
C THR A 365 25.27 -1.06 12.16
N ASN A 366 25.97 -0.56 13.18
CA ASN A 366 26.88 -1.37 14.00
C ASN A 366 26.09 -2.15 15.06
N LEU A 367 25.48 -3.28 14.70
CA LEU A 367 24.66 -4.10 15.60
C LEU A 367 25.39 -5.31 16.18
N GLY A 368 26.63 -5.57 15.75
CA GLY A 368 27.43 -6.72 16.17
C GLY A 368 27.55 -6.89 17.69
N PHE A 369 27.66 -5.78 18.42
CA PHE A 369 27.80 -5.78 19.87
C PHE A 369 26.49 -6.09 20.63
N ALA A 370 25.33 -5.88 20.01
CA ALA A 370 24.02 -6.00 20.62
C ALA A 370 23.34 -7.36 20.34
N ALA A 371 23.97 -8.19 19.50
CA ALA A 371 23.47 -9.50 19.13
C ALA A 371 23.58 -10.51 20.28
N THR A 372 22.67 -10.44 21.26
CA THR A 372 22.47 -11.59 22.15
C THR A 372 21.92 -12.74 21.32
N THR A 373 22.52 -13.92 21.42
CA THR A 373 21.90 -15.14 20.87
C THR A 373 20.49 -15.32 21.47
N PRO A 374 19.54 -15.97 20.78
CA PRO A 374 18.19 -16.25 21.30
C PRO A 374 18.16 -16.97 22.66
N THR A 375 19.29 -17.50 23.13
CA THR A 375 19.45 -18.23 24.40
C THR A 375 20.05 -17.38 25.53
N GLY A 376 20.30 -16.08 25.33
CA GLY A 376 20.85 -15.20 26.38
C GLY A 376 22.36 -15.37 26.64
N SER A 377 23.07 -16.05 25.73
CA SER A 377 24.55 -16.09 25.78
C SER A 377 25.14 -14.72 25.45
N PRO A 378 26.32 -14.36 26.00
CA PRO A 378 26.97 -13.07 25.71
C PRO A 378 27.14 -12.85 24.20
N ALA A 379 27.13 -11.58 23.79
CA ALA A 379 27.31 -11.19 22.39
C ALA A 379 28.56 -11.88 21.79
N PRO A 380 28.50 -12.35 20.53
CA PRO A 380 29.64 -12.99 19.91
C PRO A 380 30.86 -12.08 19.99
N THR A 381 31.95 -12.56 20.59
CA THR A 381 33.26 -11.88 20.51
C THR A 381 34.04 -12.30 19.26
N ASP A 382 33.55 -13.33 18.56
CA ASP A 382 34.07 -13.77 17.28
C ASP A 382 33.61 -12.80 16.17
N ILE A 383 34.58 -12.20 15.50
CA ILE A 383 34.35 -11.24 14.41
C ILE A 383 33.50 -11.83 13.28
N ASN A 384 33.63 -13.12 13.00
CA ASN A 384 32.84 -13.77 11.95
C ASN A 384 31.36 -13.89 12.34
N ALA A 385 31.09 -14.16 13.62
CA ALA A 385 29.73 -14.23 14.14
C ALA A 385 29.10 -12.83 14.24
N ILE A 386 29.87 -11.80 14.61
CA ILE A 386 29.45 -10.40 14.54
C ILE A 386 29.05 -10.04 13.10
N ARG A 387 29.93 -10.32 12.13
CA ARG A 387 29.68 -10.07 10.70
C ARG A 387 28.45 -10.82 10.21
N GLY A 388 28.26 -12.07 10.63
CA GLY A 388 27.06 -12.85 10.31
C GLY A 388 25.76 -12.17 10.75
N VAL A 389 25.75 -11.53 11.92
CA VAL A 389 24.57 -10.78 12.40
C VAL A 389 24.41 -9.46 11.66
N GLU A 390 25.49 -8.73 11.43
CA GLU A 390 25.43 -7.48 10.65
C GLU A 390 24.86 -7.76 9.25
N ASN A 391 25.28 -8.83 8.59
CA ASN A 391 24.78 -9.22 7.27
C ASN A 391 23.26 -9.51 7.23
N LEU A 392 22.59 -9.75 8.37
CA LEU A 392 21.12 -9.82 8.42
C LEU A 392 20.43 -8.46 8.16
N PHE A 393 21.19 -7.37 8.27
CA PHE A 393 20.73 -6.00 8.06
C PHE A 393 21.34 -5.40 6.79
N ILE A 394 21.75 -6.23 5.82
CA ILE A 394 22.34 -5.80 4.55
C ILE A 394 21.38 -4.94 3.71
N ASP A 395 20.08 -5.03 3.98
CA ASP A 395 19.06 -4.16 3.39
C ASP A 395 19.06 -2.76 4.00
N ASN A 396 20.13 -2.01 3.75
CA ASN A 396 20.30 -0.65 4.26
C ASN A 396 21.17 0.21 3.32
N TRP A 397 21.32 1.50 3.63
CA TRP A 397 22.09 2.42 2.79
C TRP A 397 23.60 2.18 2.77
N GLU A 398 24.18 1.48 3.76
CA GLU A 398 25.62 1.16 3.79
C GLU A 398 26.01 0.17 2.69
N SER A 399 25.07 -0.65 2.24
CA SER A 399 25.27 -1.58 1.12
C SER A 399 25.43 -0.90 -0.23
N TYR A 400 25.18 0.41 -0.30
CA TYR A 400 25.17 1.21 -1.52
C TYR A 400 26.10 2.42 -1.34
N PRO A 401 27.44 2.20 -1.29
CA PRO A 401 28.39 3.28 -1.15
C PRO A 401 28.31 4.23 -2.35
N VAL A 402 28.45 5.53 -2.06
CA VAL A 402 28.34 6.64 -3.03
C VAL A 402 29.61 6.82 -3.84
#